data_AF-A0AAN5C191-F1
#
_entry.id   AF-A0AAN5C191-F1
#
_cell.length_a   1.000
_cell.length_b   1.000
_cell.length_c   1.000
_cell.angle_alpha   90.00
_cell.angle_beta   90.00
_cell.angle_gamma   90.00
#
_symmetry.space_group_name_H-M   'P 1'
#
loop_
_entity.id
_entity.type
_entity.pdbx_description
1 polymer ?
#
loop_
_entity_poly.entity_id
_entity_poly.type
_entity_poly.pdbx_seq_one_letter_code
_entity_poly.pdbx_strand_id
1 'polypeptide(L)'
;MLSRTILFSTSFLWVRVANAAFGITTSDDSYVIDAGSANPLKFTVSRSSCDITSINYYGSELQYSGTGSHIGSGLGSADVSAVEDGELTIEQAILYILISCL
;
A
#
# COMPACT_ATOMS: atom_id res chain seq x y z
N MET A 1 -51.48 0.29 -31.02
CA MET A 1 -50.18 0.94 -30.75
C MET A 1 -50.07 1.14 -29.25
N LEU A 2 -49.25 0.37 -28.53
CA LEU A 2 -48.77 0.75 -27.19
C LEU A 2 -47.50 -0.08 -26.93
N SER A 3 -46.36 0.49 -27.34
CA SER A 3 -45.03 -0.10 -27.14
C SER A 3 -44.70 -0.07 -25.66
N ARG A 4 -44.58 -1.23 -25.01
CA ARG A 4 -44.13 -1.35 -23.62
C ARG A 4 -42.60 -1.30 -23.63
N THR A 5 -42.03 -0.13 -23.43
CA THR A 5 -40.59 0.07 -23.32
C THR A 5 -40.08 -0.60 -22.04
N ILE A 6 -39.30 -1.67 -22.18
CA ILE A 6 -38.61 -2.35 -21.09
C ILE A 6 -37.29 -1.59 -20.85
N LEU A 7 -37.20 -0.86 -19.73
CA LEU A 7 -35.95 -0.25 -19.25
C LEU A 7 -35.12 -1.35 -18.58
N PHE A 8 -34.15 -1.91 -19.31
CA PHE A 8 -33.10 -2.75 -18.72
C PHE A 8 -32.11 -1.85 -17.96
N SER A 9 -32.22 -1.81 -16.64
CA SER A 9 -31.22 -1.19 -15.77
C SER A 9 -30.03 -2.15 -15.65
N THR A 10 -28.98 -1.93 -16.44
CA THR A 10 -27.71 -2.64 -16.33
C THR A 10 -26.95 -2.13 -15.11
N SER A 11 -27.07 -2.85 -13.99
CA SER A 11 -26.18 -2.69 -12.85
C SER A 11 -24.79 -3.18 -13.24
N PHE A 12 -23.86 -2.27 -13.51
CA PHE A 12 -22.45 -2.63 -13.70
C PHE A 12 -21.89 -3.11 -12.37
N LEU A 13 -21.76 -4.44 -12.22
CA LEU A 13 -21.01 -5.04 -11.13
C LEU A 13 -19.52 -4.84 -11.41
N TRP A 14 -18.91 -3.82 -10.81
CA TRP A 14 -17.46 -3.67 -10.82
C TRP A 14 -16.83 -4.81 -10.02
N VAL A 15 -16.35 -5.83 -10.71
CA VAL A 15 -15.48 -6.86 -10.14
C VAL A 15 -14.15 -6.19 -9.79
N ARG A 16 -13.88 -6.06 -8.49
CA ARG A 16 -12.53 -5.73 -8.00
C ARG A 16 -11.66 -6.97 -8.21
N VAL A 17 -10.73 -6.91 -9.16
CA VAL A 17 -9.68 -7.91 -9.28
C VAL A 17 -8.77 -7.74 -8.07
N ALA A 18 -8.75 -8.72 -7.17
CA ALA A 18 -7.82 -8.75 -6.04
C ALA A 18 -6.42 -9.08 -6.59
N ASN A 19 -5.60 -8.06 -6.80
CA ASN A 19 -4.17 -8.25 -7.01
C ASN A 19 -3.53 -8.80 -5.72
N ALA A 20 -2.43 -9.54 -5.84
CA ALA A 20 -1.60 -9.93 -4.69
C ALA A 20 -1.36 -8.71 -3.79
N ALA A 21 -1.41 -8.92 -2.47
CA ALA A 21 -1.77 -7.95 -1.43
C ALA A 21 -1.00 -6.62 -1.45
N PHE A 22 -1.24 -5.76 -2.43
CA PHE A 22 -0.86 -4.36 -2.35
C PHE A 22 -1.60 -3.75 -1.16
N GLY A 23 -0.86 -3.05 -0.29
CA GLY A 23 -1.50 -2.31 0.78
C GLY A 23 -0.63 -2.10 2.01
N ILE A 24 -1.30 -1.62 3.06
CA ILE A 24 -0.69 -1.25 4.34
C ILE A 24 -1.24 -2.17 5.43
N THR A 25 -0.36 -2.91 6.10
CA THR A 25 -0.71 -3.55 7.37
C THR A 25 -0.26 -2.66 8.51
N THR A 26 -1.22 -2.21 9.32
CA THR A 26 -0.95 -1.30 10.46
C THR A 26 -0.84 -2.10 11.75
N SER A 27 0.22 -1.86 12.51
CA SER A 27 0.39 -2.28 13.90
C SER A 27 0.59 -1.05 14.79
N ASP A 28 0.63 -1.25 16.11
CA ASP A 28 0.85 -0.15 17.05
C ASP A 28 2.19 0.54 16.80
N ASP A 29 3.26 -0.24 16.56
CA ASP A 29 4.62 0.28 16.43
C ASP A 29 5.09 0.51 14.98
N SER A 30 4.37 -0.02 13.98
CA SER A 30 4.87 -0.06 12.60
C SER A 30 3.78 -0.08 11.52
N TYR A 31 4.19 0.32 10.31
CA TYR A 31 3.48 0.07 9.06
C TYR A 31 4.28 -0.95 8.24
N VAL A 32 3.65 -2.06 7.85
CA VAL A 32 4.23 -2.97 6.85
C VAL A 32 3.60 -2.66 5.51
N ILE A 33 4.43 -2.24 4.56
CA ILE A 33 4.03 -1.91 3.21
C ILE A 33 4.31 -3.11 2.33
N ASP A 34 3.30 -3.57 1.59
CA ASP A 34 3.43 -4.59 0.56
C ASP A 34 3.18 -3.94 -0.80
N ALA A 35 4.20 -3.96 -1.66
CA ALA A 35 4.14 -3.32 -2.96
C ALA A 35 3.27 -4.10 -3.98
N GLY A 36 2.77 -5.30 -3.63
CA GLY A 36 1.92 -6.12 -4.51
C GLY A 36 2.61 -6.54 -5.82
N SER A 37 3.94 -6.49 -5.89
CA SER A 37 4.73 -6.73 -7.09
C SER A 37 4.95 -8.22 -7.36
N ALA A 38 5.14 -8.59 -8.64
CA ALA A 38 5.40 -9.97 -9.06
C ALA A 38 6.67 -10.57 -8.44
N ASN A 39 7.70 -9.74 -8.24
CA ASN A 39 8.83 -10.05 -7.36
C ASN A 39 8.51 -9.40 -6.00
N PRO A 40 8.14 -10.18 -4.96
CA PRO A 40 7.59 -9.60 -3.73
C PRO A 40 8.59 -8.65 -3.07
N LEU A 41 8.11 -7.45 -2.76
CA LEU A 41 8.81 -6.46 -1.96
C LEU A 41 7.88 -6.03 -0.83
N LYS A 42 8.33 -6.27 0.40
CA LYS A 42 7.68 -5.77 1.61
C LYS A 42 8.70 -5.03 2.46
N PHE A 43 8.31 -3.91 3.05
CA PHE A 43 9.18 -3.20 3.97
C PHE A 43 8.39 -2.69 5.18
N THR A 44 9.06 -2.63 6.32
CA THR A 44 8.45 -2.23 7.59
C THR A 44 9.00 -0.88 8.00
N VAL A 45 8.12 0.08 8.28
CA VAL A 45 8.45 1.43 8.73
C VAL A 45 8.04 1.60 10.19
N SER A 46 8.96 2.07 11.03
CA SER A 46 8.70 2.43 12.42
C SER A 46 7.74 3.63 12.49
N ARG A 47 6.67 3.52 13.28
CA ARG A 47 5.71 4.62 13.49
C ARG A 47 6.20 5.70 14.46
N SER A 48 7.27 5.41 15.21
CA SER A 48 7.85 6.36 16.15
C SER A 48 9.04 7.12 15.58
N SER A 49 9.80 6.54 14.64
CA SER A 49 11.06 7.14 14.14
C SER A 49 11.14 7.29 12.62
N CYS A 50 10.21 6.71 11.86
CA CYS A 50 10.25 6.58 10.39
C CYS A 50 11.40 5.72 9.83
N ASP A 51 12.14 5.01 10.68
CA ASP A 51 13.17 4.08 10.21
C ASP A 51 12.55 2.91 9.46
N ILE A 52 13.16 2.51 8.35
CA ILE A 52 12.87 1.23 7.72
C ILE A 52 13.63 0.15 8.49
N THR A 53 12.88 -0.78 9.09
CA THR A 53 13.39 -1.80 10.03
C THR A 53 13.39 -3.21 9.46
N SER A 54 12.75 -3.42 8.31
CA SER A 54 12.81 -4.65 7.53
C SER A 54 12.60 -4.32 6.05
N ILE A 55 13.35 -5.00 5.18
CA ILE A 55 13.18 -4.98 3.72
C ILE A 55 13.23 -6.43 3.28
N ASN A 56 12.06 -7.04 3.11
CA ASN A 56 11.93 -8.38 2.57
C ASN A 56 11.76 -8.30 1.05
N TYR A 57 12.81 -8.69 0.32
CA TYR A 57 12.77 -8.80 -1.13
C TYR A 57 12.93 -10.27 -1.53
N TYR A 58 11.95 -10.79 -2.26
CA TYR A 58 11.95 -12.17 -2.75
C TYR A 58 12.16 -13.22 -1.64
N GLY A 59 11.62 -12.95 -0.45
CA GLY A 59 11.74 -13.82 0.73
C GLY A 59 13.02 -13.64 1.54
N SER A 60 13.95 -12.79 1.11
CA SER A 60 15.21 -12.52 1.81
C SER A 60 15.13 -11.20 2.57
N GLU A 61 15.55 -11.20 3.83
CA GLU A 61 15.72 -9.98 4.61
C GLU A 61 17.00 -9.26 4.16
N LEU A 62 16.86 -8.02 3.73
CA LEU A 62 17.94 -7.18 3.23
C LEU A 62 18.25 -6.01 4.16
N GLN A 63 17.39 -5.71 5.13
CA GLN A 63 17.64 -4.65 6.09
C GLN A 63 18.68 -5.10 7.12
N TYR A 64 19.66 -4.22 7.37
CA TYR A 64 20.61 -4.44 8.45
C TYR A 64 19.89 -4.43 9.81
N SER A 65 20.15 -5.45 10.62
CA SER A 65 19.43 -5.66 11.88
C SER A 65 19.86 -4.73 13.03
N GLY A 66 21.06 -4.13 12.94
CA GLY A 66 21.59 -3.28 14.01
C GLY A 66 21.22 -1.81 13.90
N THR A 67 20.80 -1.33 12.72
CA THR A 67 20.47 0.08 12.47
C THR A 67 19.50 0.18 11.30
N GLY A 68 18.43 0.96 11.48
CA GLY A 68 17.43 1.21 10.45
C GLY A 68 17.99 1.93 9.23
N SER A 69 17.33 1.78 8.09
CA SER A 69 17.58 2.63 6.93
C SER A 69 16.77 3.92 7.10
N HIS A 70 17.44 5.07 7.06
CA HIS A 70 16.84 6.36 7.42
C HIS A 70 17.58 7.54 6.77
N ILE A 71 16.98 8.73 6.88
CA ILE A 71 17.63 9.99 6.51
C ILE A 71 18.69 10.34 7.57
N GLY A 72 19.89 10.71 7.11
CA GLY A 72 21.00 11.12 7.98
C GLY A 72 21.44 9.98 8.90
N SER A 73 21.20 10.13 10.20
CA SER A 73 21.48 9.12 11.23
C SER A 73 20.22 8.71 12.00
N GLY A 74 19.05 8.92 11.40
CA GLY A 74 17.74 8.69 11.99
C GLY A 74 17.06 10.00 12.36
N LEU A 75 15.75 10.08 12.15
CA LEU A 75 14.97 11.24 12.61
C LEU A 75 14.81 11.23 14.14
N GLY A 76 15.00 10.06 14.78
CA GLY A 76 14.86 9.85 16.21
C GLY A 76 13.40 9.71 16.63
N SER A 77 12.62 10.77 16.43
CA SER A 77 11.17 10.78 16.62
C SER A 77 10.50 11.45 15.42
N ALA A 78 9.40 10.90 14.94
CA ALA A 78 8.60 11.49 13.87
C ALA A 78 7.11 11.16 14.06
N ASP A 79 6.23 12.06 13.64
CA ASP A 79 4.81 11.79 13.46
C ASP A 79 4.63 11.05 12.12
N VAL A 80 4.44 9.73 12.19
CA VAL A 80 4.37 8.86 11.01
C VAL A 80 2.93 8.49 10.67
N SER A 81 2.54 8.75 9.42
CA SER A 81 1.24 8.38 8.87
C SER A 81 1.40 7.69 7.52
N ALA A 82 0.55 6.70 7.22
CA ALA A 82 0.53 6.04 5.93
C ALA A 82 -0.91 6.03 5.37
N VAL A 83 -1.05 6.30 4.07
CA VAL A 83 -2.33 6.29 3.37
C VAL A 83 -2.22 5.51 2.07
N GLU A 84 -3.24 4.70 1.80
CA GLU A 84 -3.45 4.02 0.53
C GLU A 84 -4.48 4.82 -0.28
N ASP A 85 -4.13 5.19 -1.51
CA ASP A 85 -4.98 6.04 -2.37
C ASP A 85 -4.77 5.68 -3.85
N GLY A 86 -5.73 6.01 -4.69
CA GLY A 86 -5.68 5.70 -6.11
C GLY A 86 -6.97 5.95 -6.88
N GLU A 87 -6.84 5.92 -8.20
CA GLU A 87 -7.94 6.07 -9.13
C GLU A 87 -8.08 4.82 -10.01
N LEU A 88 -9.32 4.35 -10.12
CA LEU A 88 -9.69 3.20 -10.91
C LEU A 88 -10.48 3.67 -12.13
N THR A 89 -9.87 3.55 -13.30
CA THR A 89 -10.52 3.78 -14.58
C THR A 89 -10.81 2.44 -15.25
N ILE A 90 -11.63 2.47 -16.31
CA ILE A 90 -11.98 1.28 -17.12
C ILE A 90 -10.80 0.66 -17.87
N GLU A 91 -9.68 1.38 -17.99
CA GLU A 91 -8.49 0.93 -18.73
C GLU A 91 -7.29 0.68 -17.80
N GLN A 92 -7.24 1.37 -16.66
CA GLN A 92 -6.09 1.30 -15.75
C GLN A 92 -6.46 1.60 -14.29
N ALA A 93 -5.77 0.91 -13.39
CA ALA A 93 -5.77 1.18 -11.96
C ALA A 93 -4.43 1.83 -11.59
N ILE A 94 -4.46 3.05 -11.06
CA ILE A 94 -3.29 3.68 -10.45
C ILE A 94 -3.54 3.66 -8.96
N LEU A 95 -2.73 2.90 -8.23
CA LEU A 95 -2.81 2.79 -6.78
C LEU A 95 -1.42 3.08 -6.20
N TYR A 96 -1.37 3.91 -5.16
CA TYR A 96 -0.14 4.30 -4.50
C TYR A 96 -0.31 4.31 -2.98
N ILE A 97 0.81 4.16 -2.29
CA ILE A 97 0.90 4.31 -0.84
C ILE A 97 1.83 5.47 -0.56
N LEU A 98 1.37 6.43 0.24
CA LEU A 98 2.18 7.54 0.74
C LEU A 98 2.45 7.32 2.22
N ILE A 99 3.72 7.41 2.60
CA ILE A 99 4.17 7.44 3.98
C ILE A 99 4.73 8.84 4.24
N SER A 100 4.21 9.51 5.25
CA SER A 100 4.68 10.82 5.70
C SER A 100 5.28 10.70 7.10
N CYS A 101 6.39 11.37 7.31
CA CYS A 101 7.13 11.42 8.56
C CYS A 101 7.51 12.86 8.84
N LEU A 102 6.88 13.46 9.86
CA LEU A 102 7.01 14.87 10.22
C LEU A 102 7.72 15.06 11.56
#